data_AF-A0A381W9J3-F1
#
_entry.id   AF-A0A381W9J3-F1
#
_cell.length_a   1.000
_cell.length_b   1.000
_cell.length_c   1.000
_cell.angle_alpha   90.00
_cell.angle_beta   90.00
_cell.angle_gamma   90.00
#
_symmetry.space_group_name_H-M   'P 1'
#
loop_
_entity.id
_entity.type
_entity.pdbx_description
1 polymer ?
#
loop_
_entity_poly.entity_id
_entity_poly.type
_entity_poly.pdbx_seq_one_letter_code
_entity_poly.pdbx_strand_id
1 'polypeptide(L)'
;MLLFFLGSGCSALIYEVIWYELLRQVVGASSISMAIVLTSFMGGLFLGSWGFSRLIMPRYHPLLIYAVLELGIGLFGLLILVLLPSVRLLYVSVVGYGTAGILLRAVVCLICLLPPTIMMGATLPAVARWMSASRIGISRLGFLYMANTLGAVGGTLLAGFYLLPTYDMVTATQFAATVNILVAVFAIVLAWRTLPFPVPQTLTADTGGLQPLVIELPKFIVYGAIAVSGLTALGAQVVWTRLMSLMLGATVYTFTIILAVFLTGLAVGSSIGSYFVRVNSRPALLFGWSQLALAGAVPLAAFAISQILPFWILDPISLQDPGAKFGHDLIRTGAAILPATILWGASFPLALASAAEHTDEPGRLVGSIYASNTLGAIVGALAFSLVIIPWLGTQQAQQALTLLAGISGITILIAASSRLGRISYYSATAILVSSVSFVALMVTLVSPTESRLIGFGHELYKWAWENRFDYVDEGRVSSVAVSRLPNGYRYFHVGGKIVASSEPVDMRLQRMLAHLPALLHPDPKSVLIVGFGAGVTAGSFVRYPGIERIVICEIESRVTEAAG
;
A
#
# COMPACT_ATOMS: atom_id res chain seq x y z
N MET A 1 -19.64 -15.22 12.93
CA MET A 1 -18.97 -13.90 12.94
C MET A 1 -17.75 -13.87 12.02
N LEU A 2 -16.72 -14.72 12.21
CA LEU A 2 -15.49 -14.70 11.38
C LEU A 2 -15.72 -14.78 9.86
N LEU A 3 -16.57 -15.71 9.40
CA LEU A 3 -16.92 -15.86 7.96
C LEU A 3 -17.53 -14.60 7.35
N PHE A 4 -18.28 -13.81 8.13
CA PHE A 4 -18.92 -12.59 7.63
C PHE A 4 -17.94 -11.42 7.58
N PHE A 5 -17.01 -11.34 8.53
CA PHE A 5 -15.88 -10.42 8.46
C PHE A 5 -15.00 -10.71 7.25
N LEU A 6 -14.79 -11.99 6.94
CA LEU A 6 -14.14 -12.44 5.73
C LEU A 6 -14.91 -11.99 4.47
N GLY A 7 -16.25 -12.14 4.46
CA GLY A 7 -17.08 -11.60 3.37
C GLY A 7 -16.96 -10.08 3.20
N SER A 8 -17.07 -9.32 4.29
CA SER A 8 -16.91 -7.86 4.30
C SER A 8 -15.54 -7.44 3.75
N GLY A 9 -14.46 -8.06 4.22
CA GLY A 9 -13.12 -7.78 3.73
C GLY A 9 -12.93 -8.12 2.24
N CYS A 10 -13.54 -9.22 1.80
CA CYS A 10 -13.55 -9.62 0.40
C CYS A 10 -14.22 -8.55 -0.48
N SER A 11 -15.43 -8.12 -0.12
CA SER A 11 -16.13 -7.07 -0.86
C SER A 11 -15.36 -5.74 -0.88
N ALA A 12 -14.76 -5.36 0.26
CA ALA A 12 -14.00 -4.12 0.41
C ALA A 12 -12.84 -4.02 -0.59
N LEU A 13 -12.06 -5.10 -0.73
CA LEU A 13 -10.91 -5.10 -1.64
C LEU A 13 -11.29 -5.30 -3.10
N ILE A 14 -12.41 -5.97 -3.38
CA ILE A 14 -12.98 -6.00 -4.73
C ILE A 14 -13.32 -4.56 -5.16
N TYR A 15 -14.01 -3.79 -4.31
CA TYR A 15 -14.28 -2.39 -4.61
C TYR A 15 -13.01 -1.55 -4.75
N GLU A 16 -12.03 -1.72 -3.88
CA GLU A 16 -10.77 -0.97 -3.97
C GLU A 16 -10.10 -1.17 -5.33
N VAL A 17 -9.97 -2.42 -5.80
CA VAL A 17 -9.39 -2.74 -7.10
C VAL A 17 -10.22 -2.15 -8.25
N ILE A 18 -11.55 -2.30 -8.20
CA ILE A 18 -12.45 -1.81 -9.25
C ILE A 18 -12.45 -0.28 -9.31
N TRP A 19 -12.62 0.39 -8.18
CA TRP A 19 -12.67 1.85 -8.10
C TRP A 19 -11.34 2.48 -8.47
N TYR A 20 -10.22 1.84 -8.11
CA TYR A 20 -8.91 2.27 -8.55
C TYR A 20 -8.78 2.25 -10.07
N GLU A 21 -9.18 1.16 -10.73
CA GLU A 21 -9.14 1.07 -12.20
C GLU A 21 -10.14 2.01 -12.89
N LEU A 22 -11.38 2.12 -12.39
CA LEU A 22 -12.40 3.03 -12.93
C LEU A 22 -11.93 4.48 -12.88
N LEU A 23 -11.39 4.93 -11.75
CA LEU A 23 -10.93 6.29 -11.59
C LEU A 23 -9.66 6.55 -12.39
N ARG A 24 -8.73 5.59 -12.49
CA ARG A 24 -7.56 5.70 -13.36
C ARG A 24 -7.95 5.97 -14.82
N GLN A 25 -9.02 5.34 -15.31
CA GLN A 25 -9.51 5.56 -16.68
C GLN A 25 -10.15 6.95 -16.89
N VAL A 26 -10.79 7.52 -15.88
CA VAL A 26 -11.46 8.83 -15.98
C VAL A 26 -10.49 9.98 -15.71
N VAL A 27 -9.70 9.86 -14.66
CA VAL A 27 -8.82 10.89 -14.08
C VAL A 27 -7.43 10.88 -14.73
N GLY A 28 -7.06 9.78 -15.39
CA GLY A 28 -5.77 9.57 -16.03
C GLY A 28 -4.72 8.93 -15.11
N ALA A 29 -3.72 8.29 -15.71
CA ALA A 29 -2.74 7.44 -15.02
C ALA A 29 -1.47 8.17 -14.51
N SER A 30 -1.54 9.47 -14.20
CA SER A 30 -0.37 10.18 -13.66
C SER A 30 -0.16 9.86 -12.18
N SER A 31 1.08 9.98 -11.67
CA SER A 31 1.36 9.73 -10.25
C SER A 31 0.57 10.65 -9.32
N ILE A 32 0.22 11.87 -9.77
CA ILE A 32 -0.62 12.81 -9.00
C ILE A 32 -2.05 12.28 -8.92
N SER A 33 -2.60 11.80 -10.04
CA SER A 33 -3.94 11.22 -10.07
C SER A 33 -4.04 10.00 -9.15
N MET A 34 -3.04 9.11 -9.17
CA MET A 34 -3.01 7.94 -8.29
C MET A 34 -2.90 8.33 -6.80
N ALA A 35 -2.08 9.33 -6.48
CA ALA A 35 -1.96 9.88 -5.13
C ALA A 35 -3.30 10.44 -4.62
N ILE A 36 -4.04 11.16 -5.47
CA ILE A 36 -5.36 11.70 -5.15
C ILE A 36 -6.37 10.59 -4.86
N VAL A 37 -6.43 9.55 -5.70
CA VAL A 37 -7.33 8.40 -5.52
C VAL A 37 -7.04 7.71 -4.20
N LEU A 38 -5.77 7.38 -3.93
CA LEU A 38 -5.35 6.73 -2.70
C LEU A 38 -5.65 7.59 -1.47
N THR A 39 -5.35 8.89 -1.52
CA THR A 39 -5.61 9.82 -0.40
C THR A 39 -7.10 9.97 -0.14
N SER A 40 -7.92 10.00 -1.18
CA SER A 40 -9.38 10.08 -1.03
C SER A 40 -9.92 8.80 -0.36
N PHE A 41 -9.44 7.63 -0.79
CA PHE A 41 -9.87 6.35 -0.24
C PHE A 41 -9.43 6.17 1.22
N MET A 42 -8.13 6.29 1.50
CA MET A 42 -7.57 6.15 2.84
C MET A 42 -8.03 7.29 3.76
N GLY A 43 -8.19 8.49 3.22
CA GLY A 43 -8.74 9.65 3.94
C GLY A 43 -10.16 9.41 4.42
N GLY A 44 -11.00 8.76 3.60
CA GLY A 44 -12.32 8.32 4.04
C GLY A 44 -12.25 7.26 5.14
N LEU A 45 -11.38 6.25 5.04
CA LEU A 45 -11.17 5.27 6.13
C LEU A 45 -10.75 5.95 7.45
N PHE A 46 -9.86 6.94 7.38
CA PHE A 46 -9.45 7.76 8.52
C PHE A 46 -10.63 8.55 9.10
N LEU A 47 -11.37 9.28 8.28
CA LEU A 47 -12.52 10.08 8.72
C LEU A 47 -13.64 9.20 9.28
N GLY A 48 -13.88 8.03 8.70
CA GLY A 48 -14.86 7.06 9.17
C GLY A 48 -14.53 6.52 10.54
N SER A 49 -13.29 6.08 10.74
CA SER A 49 -12.84 5.52 12.01
C SER A 49 -12.75 6.53 13.14
N TRP A 50 -12.25 7.73 12.83
CA TRP A 50 -12.20 8.85 13.76
C TRP A 50 -13.59 9.43 14.04
N GLY A 51 -14.40 9.65 13.02
CA GLY A 51 -15.74 10.22 13.12
C GLY A 51 -16.72 9.30 13.86
N PHE A 52 -16.71 8.00 13.54
CA PHE A 52 -17.54 7.00 14.23
C PHE A 52 -17.33 7.04 15.74
N SER A 53 -16.06 7.10 16.16
CA SER A 53 -15.65 7.12 17.57
C SER A 53 -16.19 8.30 18.39
N ARG A 54 -16.73 9.33 17.72
CA ARG A 54 -17.22 10.57 18.34
C ARG A 54 -18.71 10.83 18.10
N LEU A 55 -19.21 10.44 16.93
CA LEU A 55 -20.56 10.82 16.47
C LEU A 55 -21.62 9.77 16.83
N ILE A 56 -21.26 8.49 16.88
CA ILE A 56 -22.25 7.42 17.04
C ILE A 56 -22.36 7.03 18.50
N MET A 57 -23.52 7.37 19.08
CA MET A 57 -23.76 7.20 20.51
C MET A 57 -23.79 5.72 20.94
N PRO A 58 -23.33 5.41 22.18
CA PRO A 58 -23.34 4.07 22.75
C PRO A 58 -24.70 3.36 22.85
N ARG A 59 -25.80 4.11 22.71
CA ARG A 59 -27.18 3.60 22.84
C ARG A 59 -27.66 2.71 21.68
N TYR A 60 -27.06 2.85 20.50
CA TYR A 60 -27.48 2.07 19.34
C TYR A 60 -26.83 0.69 19.34
N HIS A 61 -27.58 -0.33 18.92
CA HIS A 61 -27.08 -1.70 18.80
C HIS A 61 -25.94 -1.77 17.76
N PRO A 62 -24.73 -2.20 18.14
CA PRO A 62 -23.55 -2.08 17.27
C PRO A 62 -23.65 -2.94 15.99
N LEU A 63 -24.27 -4.13 16.07
CA LEU A 63 -24.50 -4.96 14.88
C LEU A 63 -25.52 -4.36 13.89
N LEU A 64 -26.49 -3.57 14.36
CA LEU A 64 -27.42 -2.88 13.45
C LEU A 64 -26.73 -1.73 12.75
N ILE A 65 -25.89 -0.98 13.46
CA ILE A 65 -25.06 0.07 12.85
C ILE A 65 -24.13 -0.55 11.81
N TYR A 66 -23.44 -1.64 12.15
CA TYR A 66 -22.61 -2.38 11.22
C TYR A 66 -23.39 -2.83 9.97
N ALA A 67 -24.62 -3.35 10.13
CA ALA A 67 -25.47 -3.71 9.01
C ALA A 67 -25.82 -2.54 8.09
N VAL A 68 -26.16 -1.37 8.66
CA VAL A 68 -26.44 -0.15 7.89
C VAL A 68 -25.19 0.32 7.12
N LEU A 69 -24.01 0.22 7.75
CA LEU A 69 -22.74 0.55 7.09
C LEU A 69 -22.46 -0.37 5.90
N GLU A 70 -22.56 -1.69 6.09
CA GLU A 70 -22.35 -2.68 5.03
C GLU A 70 -23.35 -2.52 3.88
N LEU A 71 -24.64 -2.35 4.18
CA LEU A 71 -25.67 -2.14 3.17
C LEU A 71 -25.44 -0.84 2.38
N GLY A 72 -25.04 0.24 3.06
CA GLY A 72 -24.71 1.50 2.38
C GLY A 72 -23.46 1.39 1.51
N ILE A 73 -22.41 0.67 1.92
CA ILE A 73 -21.24 0.38 1.07
C ILE A 73 -21.68 -0.32 -0.23
N GLY A 74 -22.53 -1.35 -0.11
CA GLY A 74 -23.08 -2.07 -1.26
C GLY A 74 -23.89 -1.18 -2.20
N LEU A 75 -24.78 -0.34 -1.64
CA LEU A 75 -25.59 0.60 -2.42
C LEU A 75 -24.74 1.66 -3.12
N PHE A 76 -23.72 2.21 -2.44
CA PHE A 76 -22.81 3.17 -3.05
C PHE A 76 -21.97 2.54 -4.16
N GLY A 77 -21.53 1.29 -4.00
CA GLY A 77 -20.85 0.54 -5.06
C GLY A 77 -21.68 0.48 -6.34
N LEU A 78 -22.96 0.14 -6.23
CA LEU A 78 -23.90 0.12 -7.37
C LEU A 78 -24.18 1.54 -7.91
N LEU A 79 -24.33 2.52 -7.03
CA LEU A 79 -24.58 3.92 -7.42
C LEU A 79 -23.43 4.50 -8.23
N ILE A 80 -22.18 4.21 -7.85
CA ILE A 80 -20.98 4.69 -8.56
C ILE A 80 -20.97 4.21 -10.00
N LEU A 81 -21.37 2.96 -10.27
CA LEU A 81 -21.48 2.45 -11.65
C LEU A 81 -22.43 3.27 -12.51
N VAL A 82 -23.57 3.68 -11.94
CA VAL A 82 -24.59 4.48 -12.65
C VAL A 82 -24.13 5.93 -12.82
N LEU A 83 -23.42 6.49 -11.84
CA LEU A 83 -22.98 7.88 -11.86
C LEU A 83 -21.79 8.13 -12.80
N LEU A 84 -20.94 7.11 -13.01
CA LEU A 84 -19.65 7.25 -13.69
C LEU A 84 -19.74 7.80 -15.13
N PRO A 85 -20.69 7.38 -15.98
CA PRO A 85 -20.84 7.94 -17.32
C PRO A 85 -21.10 9.45 -17.30
N SER A 86 -21.95 9.92 -16.37
CA SER A 86 -22.26 11.34 -16.18
C SER A 86 -21.05 12.13 -15.70
N VAL A 87 -20.28 11.56 -14.75
CA VAL A 87 -19.03 12.14 -14.27
C VAL A 87 -18.00 12.26 -15.40
N ARG A 88 -17.90 11.24 -16.26
CA ARG A 88 -17.00 11.27 -17.44
C ARG A 88 -17.41 12.38 -18.41
N LEU A 89 -18.70 12.54 -18.70
CA LEU A 89 -19.20 13.58 -19.60
C LEU A 89 -18.86 14.98 -19.06
N LEU A 90 -19.12 15.21 -17.77
CA LEU A 90 -18.79 16.47 -17.09
C LEU A 90 -17.28 16.74 -17.15
N TYR A 91 -16.48 15.72 -16.85
CA TYR A 91 -15.02 15.83 -16.85
C TYR A 91 -14.45 16.18 -18.23
N VAL A 92 -14.95 15.55 -19.30
CA VAL A 92 -14.55 15.85 -20.69
C VAL A 92 -15.03 17.23 -21.14
N SER A 93 -16.15 17.74 -20.61
CA SER A 93 -16.65 19.08 -20.97
C SER A 93 -15.88 20.23 -20.31
N VAL A 94 -15.20 19.98 -19.19
CA VAL A 94 -14.51 21.00 -18.37
C VAL A 94 -12.97 20.90 -18.51
N VAL A 95 -12.45 20.20 -19.53
CA VAL A 95 -11.01 19.88 -19.67
C VAL A 95 -10.13 21.10 -19.40
N GLY A 96 -9.51 21.10 -18.22
CA GLY A 96 -8.52 22.09 -17.80
C GLY A 96 -7.15 21.43 -17.76
N TYR A 97 -6.18 22.00 -18.47
CA TYR A 97 -4.77 21.65 -18.30
C TYR A 97 -4.22 22.29 -17.00
N GLY A 98 -3.18 21.69 -16.43
CA GLY A 98 -2.53 22.24 -15.23
C GLY A 98 -3.30 22.02 -13.93
N THR A 99 -3.18 22.98 -13.00
CA THR A 99 -3.69 22.87 -11.61
C THR A 99 -5.20 22.75 -11.52
N ALA A 100 -5.95 23.43 -12.40
CA ALA A 100 -7.41 23.35 -12.47
C ALA A 100 -7.90 21.92 -12.78
N GLY A 101 -7.21 21.22 -13.71
CA GLY A 101 -7.48 19.81 -13.99
C GLY A 101 -7.20 18.91 -12.80
N ILE A 102 -6.11 19.14 -12.07
CA ILE A 102 -5.76 18.40 -10.86
C ILE A 102 -6.81 18.61 -9.75
N LEU A 103 -7.29 19.84 -9.57
CA LEU A 103 -8.34 20.15 -8.60
C LEU A 103 -9.67 19.49 -8.95
N LEU A 104 -10.09 19.56 -10.21
CA LEU A 104 -11.31 18.89 -10.69
C LEU A 104 -11.23 17.37 -10.44
N ARG A 105 -10.09 16.76 -10.77
CA ARG A 105 -9.79 15.35 -10.49
C ARG A 105 -9.92 15.01 -9.01
N ALA A 106 -9.37 15.86 -8.14
CA ALA A 106 -9.48 15.68 -6.69
C ALA A 106 -10.91 15.76 -6.19
N VAL A 107 -11.68 16.76 -6.65
CA VAL A 107 -13.09 16.92 -6.27
C VAL A 107 -13.92 15.70 -6.72
N VAL A 108 -13.74 15.24 -7.95
CA VAL A 108 -14.43 14.05 -8.46
C VAL A 108 -14.09 12.81 -7.63
N CYS A 109 -12.80 12.57 -7.35
CA CYS A 109 -12.38 11.43 -6.53
C CYS A 109 -12.96 11.51 -5.11
N LEU A 110 -12.96 12.69 -4.49
CA LEU A 110 -13.53 12.88 -3.15
C LEU A 110 -15.04 12.62 -3.14
N ILE A 111 -15.80 13.15 -4.09
CA ILE A 111 -17.26 12.93 -4.15
C ILE A 111 -17.59 11.45 -4.34
N CYS A 112 -16.86 10.76 -5.23
CA CYS A 112 -17.14 9.35 -5.52
C CYS A 112 -16.66 8.40 -4.42
N LEU A 113 -15.48 8.62 -3.83
CA LEU A 113 -14.86 7.66 -2.92
C LEU A 113 -15.14 7.95 -1.45
N LEU A 114 -15.26 9.21 -1.04
CA LEU A 114 -15.33 9.56 0.37
C LEU A 114 -16.56 8.95 1.08
N PRO A 115 -17.78 8.97 0.50
CA PRO A 115 -18.94 8.39 1.17
C PRO A 115 -18.80 6.90 1.50
N PRO A 116 -18.52 5.98 0.55
CA PRO A 116 -18.38 4.56 0.89
C PRO A 116 -17.16 4.30 1.78
N THR A 117 -16.05 5.02 1.61
CA THR A 117 -14.83 4.76 2.38
C THR A 117 -14.92 5.27 3.83
N ILE A 118 -15.70 6.32 4.10
CA ILE A 118 -16.11 6.70 5.46
C ILE A 118 -16.89 5.55 6.12
N MET A 119 -17.82 4.94 5.39
CA MET A 119 -18.59 3.82 5.92
C MET A 119 -17.69 2.61 6.19
N MET A 120 -16.76 2.29 5.28
CA MET A 120 -15.75 1.23 5.47
C MET A 120 -14.89 1.49 6.71
N GLY A 121 -14.43 2.73 6.92
CA GLY A 121 -13.62 3.08 8.10
C GLY A 121 -14.38 2.98 9.43
N ALA A 122 -15.69 3.15 9.38
CA ALA A 122 -16.58 3.05 10.54
C ALA A 122 -16.91 1.60 10.95
N THR A 123 -16.75 0.62 10.06
CA THR A 123 -17.17 -0.78 10.29
C THR A 123 -16.48 -1.43 11.51
N LEU A 124 -15.16 -1.33 11.60
CA LEU A 124 -14.36 -1.99 12.62
C LEU A 124 -14.59 -1.37 14.02
N PRO A 125 -14.63 -0.02 14.18
CA PRO A 125 -15.09 0.62 15.41
C PRO A 125 -16.52 0.25 15.82
N ALA A 126 -17.42 0.05 14.86
CA ALA A 126 -18.80 -0.35 15.16
C ALA A 126 -18.87 -1.71 15.82
N VAL A 127 -18.19 -2.72 15.27
CA VAL A 127 -18.19 -4.06 15.85
C VAL A 127 -17.32 -4.15 17.10
N ALA A 128 -16.31 -3.29 17.24
CA ALA A 128 -15.52 -3.20 18.47
C ALA A 128 -16.38 -2.96 19.72
N ARG A 129 -17.49 -2.22 19.60
CA ARG A 129 -18.43 -1.99 20.71
C ARG A 129 -19.18 -3.24 21.18
N TRP A 130 -19.22 -4.30 20.37
CA TRP A 130 -19.77 -5.60 20.79
C TRP A 130 -18.80 -6.38 21.69
N MET A 131 -17.51 -6.03 21.66
CA MET A 131 -16.47 -6.68 22.44
C MET A 131 -16.17 -5.87 23.71
N SER A 132 -15.64 -6.52 24.74
CA SER A 132 -15.19 -5.83 25.95
C SER A 132 -13.79 -5.24 25.77
N ALA A 133 -13.47 -4.18 26.53
CA ALA A 133 -12.12 -3.59 26.58
C ALA A 133 -11.10 -4.48 27.33
N SER A 134 -11.46 -5.72 27.69
CA SER A 134 -10.57 -6.66 28.37
C SER A 134 -9.55 -7.26 27.40
N ARG A 135 -8.45 -7.83 27.93
CA ARG A 135 -7.44 -8.55 27.12
C ARG A 135 -8.05 -9.62 26.20
N ILE A 136 -9.06 -10.36 26.67
CA ILE A 136 -9.75 -11.38 25.88
C ILE A 136 -10.57 -10.71 24.75
N GLY A 137 -11.25 -9.59 25.03
CA GLY A 137 -11.99 -8.84 24.03
C GLY A 137 -11.08 -8.24 22.96
N ILE A 138 -9.95 -7.64 23.35
CA ILE A 138 -8.93 -7.10 22.44
C ILE A 138 -8.33 -8.21 21.56
N SER A 139 -8.01 -9.37 22.14
CA SER A 139 -7.54 -10.53 21.37
C SER A 139 -8.58 -10.98 20.34
N ARG A 140 -9.87 -11.09 20.72
CA ARG A 140 -10.96 -11.41 19.80
C ARG A 140 -11.10 -10.37 18.68
N LEU A 141 -10.91 -9.09 18.96
CA LEU A 141 -10.94 -8.04 17.96
C LEU A 141 -9.82 -8.18 16.93
N GLY A 142 -8.60 -8.54 17.36
CA GLY A 142 -7.53 -8.81 16.41
C GLY A 142 -7.76 -10.08 15.57
N PHE A 143 -8.46 -11.10 16.09
CA PHE A 143 -8.95 -12.23 15.27
C PHE A 143 -10.03 -11.80 14.26
N LEU A 144 -10.93 -10.88 14.61
CA LEU A 144 -11.89 -10.31 13.65
C LEU A 144 -11.19 -9.49 12.56
N TYR A 145 -10.20 -8.68 12.93
CA TYR A 145 -9.36 -7.93 11.99
C TYR A 145 -8.59 -8.87 11.05
N MET A 146 -8.07 -9.99 11.57
CA MET A 146 -7.47 -11.03 10.74
C MET A 146 -8.47 -11.63 9.75
N ALA A 147 -9.67 -12.02 10.20
CA ALA A 147 -10.67 -12.59 9.29
C ALA A 147 -11.05 -11.60 8.17
N ASN A 148 -11.20 -10.32 8.51
CA ASN A 148 -11.41 -9.26 7.52
C ASN A 148 -10.24 -9.14 6.54
N THR A 149 -9.01 -9.16 7.04
CA THR A 149 -7.80 -9.06 6.22
C THR A 149 -7.60 -10.30 5.33
N LEU A 150 -7.94 -11.50 5.79
CA LEU A 150 -7.95 -12.70 4.94
C LEU A 150 -9.05 -12.64 3.87
N GLY A 151 -10.20 -12.08 4.24
CA GLY A 151 -11.24 -11.74 3.27
C GLY A 151 -10.72 -10.83 2.19
N ALA A 152 -10.03 -9.76 2.58
CA ALA A 152 -9.37 -8.80 1.71
C ALA A 152 -8.35 -9.44 0.76
N VAL A 153 -7.55 -10.41 1.22
CA VAL A 153 -6.67 -11.24 0.37
C VAL A 153 -7.50 -11.98 -0.68
N GLY A 154 -8.56 -12.68 -0.25
CA GLY A 154 -9.46 -13.42 -1.14
C GLY A 154 -10.12 -12.52 -2.18
N GLY A 155 -10.60 -11.34 -1.77
CA GLY A 155 -11.21 -10.35 -2.65
C GLY A 155 -10.24 -9.77 -3.67
N THR A 156 -9.00 -9.48 -3.24
CA THR A 156 -7.93 -8.98 -4.12
C THR A 156 -7.58 -10.00 -5.20
N LEU A 157 -7.36 -11.27 -4.81
CA LEU A 157 -7.06 -12.35 -5.75
C LEU A 157 -8.23 -12.63 -6.69
N LEU A 158 -9.46 -12.68 -6.14
CA LEU A 158 -10.68 -12.91 -6.92
C LEU A 158 -10.91 -11.77 -7.93
N ALA A 159 -10.74 -10.51 -7.53
CA ALA A 159 -10.87 -9.37 -8.42
C ALA A 159 -9.80 -9.38 -9.53
N GLY A 160 -8.52 -9.51 -9.15
CA GLY A 160 -7.39 -9.37 -10.06
C GLY A 160 -7.20 -10.53 -11.03
N PHE A 161 -7.48 -11.78 -10.60
CA PHE A 161 -7.21 -12.97 -11.42
C PHE A 161 -8.47 -13.62 -12.03
N TYR A 162 -9.67 -13.35 -11.51
CA TYR A 162 -10.88 -14.02 -11.98
C TYR A 162 -11.95 -13.06 -12.48
N LEU A 163 -12.45 -12.14 -11.63
CA LEU A 163 -13.58 -11.29 -11.97
C LEU A 163 -13.25 -10.30 -13.10
N LEU A 164 -12.15 -9.56 -13.01
CA LEU A 164 -11.78 -8.58 -14.04
C LEU A 164 -11.28 -9.21 -15.35
N PRO A 165 -10.51 -10.32 -15.35
CA PRO A 165 -10.08 -10.94 -16.60
C PRO A 165 -11.19 -11.74 -17.31
N THR A 166 -12.12 -12.35 -16.57
CA THR A 166 -13.17 -13.23 -17.14
C THR A 166 -14.47 -12.48 -17.40
N TYR A 167 -14.81 -11.52 -16.55
CA TYR A 167 -16.02 -10.71 -16.64
C TYR A 167 -15.66 -9.23 -16.75
N ASP A 168 -16.56 -8.33 -16.36
CA ASP A 168 -16.37 -6.90 -16.39
C ASP A 168 -16.45 -6.26 -15.00
N MET A 169 -16.19 -4.96 -14.95
CA MET A 169 -16.25 -4.17 -13.71
C MET A 169 -17.65 -4.13 -13.10
N VAL A 170 -18.70 -4.25 -13.92
CA VAL A 170 -20.10 -4.24 -13.48
C VAL A 170 -20.41 -5.51 -12.69
N THR A 171 -20.10 -6.68 -13.27
CA THR A 171 -20.33 -7.99 -12.64
C THR A 171 -19.54 -8.10 -11.33
N ALA A 172 -18.29 -7.65 -11.33
CA ALA A 172 -17.43 -7.66 -10.14
C ALA A 172 -18.00 -6.78 -9.01
N THR A 173 -18.56 -5.61 -9.34
CA THR A 173 -19.22 -4.72 -8.36
C THR A 173 -20.52 -5.31 -7.84
N GLN A 174 -21.35 -5.92 -8.71
CA GLN A 174 -22.58 -6.58 -8.30
C GLN A 174 -22.31 -7.76 -7.36
N PHE A 175 -21.25 -8.52 -7.62
CA PHE A 175 -20.79 -9.58 -6.73
C PHE A 175 -20.41 -9.02 -5.36
N ALA A 176 -19.57 -7.98 -5.30
CA ALA A 176 -19.20 -7.33 -4.04
C ALA A 176 -20.43 -6.80 -3.28
N ALA A 177 -21.37 -6.15 -3.97
CA ALA A 177 -22.59 -5.62 -3.37
C ALA A 177 -23.48 -6.72 -2.79
N THR A 178 -23.59 -7.85 -3.49
CA THR A 178 -24.30 -9.03 -3.00
C THR A 178 -23.67 -9.55 -1.71
N VAL A 179 -22.34 -9.61 -1.64
CA VAL A 179 -21.62 -10.01 -0.42
C VAL A 179 -21.91 -9.05 0.74
N ASN A 180 -21.89 -7.72 0.53
CA ASN A 180 -22.26 -6.76 1.59
C ASN A 180 -23.69 -6.93 2.07
N ILE A 181 -24.65 -7.13 1.15
CA ILE A 181 -26.07 -7.34 1.51
C ILE A 181 -26.21 -8.59 2.37
N LEU A 182 -25.54 -9.69 2.01
CA LEU A 182 -25.56 -10.93 2.80
C LEU A 182 -24.95 -10.72 4.21
N VAL A 183 -23.85 -9.98 4.31
CA VAL A 183 -23.23 -9.61 5.59
C VAL A 183 -24.18 -8.74 6.43
N ALA A 184 -24.84 -7.76 5.82
CA ALA A 184 -25.80 -6.87 6.49
C ALA A 184 -27.02 -7.64 7.02
N VAL A 185 -27.62 -8.50 6.20
CA VAL A 185 -28.75 -9.36 6.61
C VAL A 185 -28.35 -10.24 7.79
N PHE A 186 -27.17 -10.86 7.74
CA PHE A 186 -26.70 -11.66 8.86
C PHE A 186 -26.48 -10.85 10.14
N ALA A 187 -25.91 -9.65 10.03
CA ALA A 187 -25.72 -8.76 11.18
C ALA A 187 -27.05 -8.35 11.82
N ILE A 188 -28.10 -8.13 11.02
CA ILE A 188 -29.47 -7.88 11.50
C ILE A 188 -30.03 -9.11 12.21
N VAL A 189 -29.93 -10.30 11.61
CA VAL A 189 -30.42 -11.56 12.23
C VAL A 189 -29.73 -11.81 13.57
N LEU A 190 -28.42 -11.58 13.65
CA LEU A 190 -27.67 -11.75 14.88
C LEU A 190 -28.01 -10.68 15.93
N ALA A 191 -28.24 -9.44 15.51
CA ALA A 191 -28.74 -8.39 16.38
C ALA A 191 -30.09 -8.76 17.00
N TRP A 192 -31.04 -9.27 16.20
CA TRP A 192 -32.35 -9.68 16.70
C TRP A 192 -32.28 -10.81 17.74
N ARG A 193 -31.33 -11.74 17.60
CA ARG A 193 -31.12 -12.83 18.56
C ARG A 193 -30.52 -12.38 19.90
N THR A 194 -30.05 -11.14 19.98
CA THR A 194 -29.29 -10.63 21.12
C THR A 194 -29.91 -9.38 21.73
N LEU A 195 -31.14 -9.05 21.31
CA LEU A 195 -32.00 -8.08 21.98
C LEU A 195 -32.68 -8.71 23.20
N PRO A 196 -32.83 -7.98 24.33
CA PRO A 196 -32.44 -6.58 24.52
C PRO A 196 -30.93 -6.42 24.72
N PHE A 197 -30.32 -5.45 24.03
CA PHE A 197 -28.92 -5.11 24.22
C PHE A 197 -28.78 -4.22 25.46
N PRO A 198 -28.06 -4.66 26.51
CA PRO A 198 -27.84 -3.81 27.67
C PRO A 198 -27.01 -2.61 27.23
N VAL A 199 -27.56 -1.40 27.37
CA VAL A 199 -26.74 -0.19 27.30
C VAL A 199 -25.68 -0.32 28.38
N PRO A 200 -24.37 -0.13 28.08
CA PRO A 200 -23.35 -0.17 29.11
C PRO A 200 -23.74 0.84 30.19
N GLN A 201 -24.18 0.35 31.34
CA GLN A 201 -24.24 1.18 32.54
C GLN A 201 -22.79 1.61 32.77
N THR A 202 -22.55 2.92 32.84
CA THR A 202 -21.29 3.47 33.32
C THR A 202 -20.89 2.66 34.55
N LEU A 203 -19.82 1.87 34.41
CA LEU A 203 -19.34 0.96 35.44
C LEU A 203 -19.18 1.77 36.73
N THR A 204 -20.15 1.64 37.63
CA THR A 204 -19.95 2.00 39.03
C THR A 204 -18.81 1.11 39.50
N ALA A 205 -17.70 1.74 39.84
CA ALA A 205 -16.47 1.09 40.24
C ALA A 205 -16.73 0.16 41.43
N ASP A 206 -16.85 -1.14 41.16
CA ASP A 206 -16.69 -2.16 42.19
C ASP A 206 -15.21 -2.56 42.18
N THR A 207 -14.45 -1.89 43.05
CA THR A 207 -13.02 -2.14 43.28
C THR A 207 -12.84 -3.44 44.07
N GLY A 208 -13.13 -4.56 43.43
CA GLY A 208 -12.86 -5.92 43.93
C GLY A 208 -11.50 -6.43 43.44
N GLY A 209 -10.45 -6.05 44.17
CA GLY A 209 -9.04 -6.47 44.06
C GLY A 209 -8.63 -7.57 43.08
N LEU A 210 -8.12 -7.17 41.90
CA LEU A 210 -7.05 -7.86 41.18
C LEU A 210 -6.19 -6.80 40.47
N GLN A 211 -4.89 -6.78 40.79
CA GLN A 211 -3.93 -5.75 40.36
C GLN A 211 -3.79 -5.66 38.82
N PRO A 212 -3.80 -4.46 38.21
CA PRO A 212 -3.53 -4.32 36.78
C PRO A 212 -2.02 -4.34 36.57
N LEU A 213 -1.43 -5.53 36.34
CA LEU A 213 -0.05 -5.62 35.85
C LEU A 213 -0.02 -5.45 34.32
N VAL A 214 -0.59 -4.37 33.81
CA VAL A 214 -0.48 -3.94 32.42
C VAL A 214 0.34 -2.65 32.43
N ILE A 215 1.44 -2.61 31.67
CA ILE A 215 2.22 -1.38 31.52
C ILE A 215 1.38 -0.43 30.66
N GLU A 216 0.68 0.50 31.30
CA GLU A 216 -0.09 1.53 30.62
C GLU A 216 0.86 2.62 30.11
N LEU A 217 0.96 2.71 28.79
CA LEU A 217 1.71 3.77 28.13
C LEU A 217 0.83 5.01 27.95
N PRO A 218 1.39 6.23 27.99
CA PRO A 218 0.67 7.41 27.57
C PRO A 218 0.10 7.22 26.15
N LYS A 219 -1.21 7.43 25.98
CA LYS A 219 -1.92 7.18 24.71
C LYS A 219 -1.27 7.88 23.52
N PHE A 220 -0.69 9.07 23.71
CA PHE A 220 0.01 9.79 22.64
C PHE A 220 1.24 9.04 22.09
N ILE A 221 1.98 8.31 22.94
CA ILE A 221 3.13 7.50 22.51
C ILE A 221 2.65 6.34 21.65
N VAL A 222 1.56 5.68 22.08
CA VAL A 222 0.99 4.54 21.34
C VAL A 222 0.40 5.02 20.00
N TYR A 223 -0.31 6.14 19.98
CA TYR A 223 -0.85 6.75 18.77
C TYR A 223 0.25 7.21 17.81
N GLY A 224 1.32 7.83 18.32
CA GLY A 224 2.48 8.20 17.53
C GLY A 224 3.18 6.98 16.93
N ALA A 225 3.41 5.94 17.73
CA ALA A 225 4.09 4.73 17.27
C ALA A 225 3.26 3.94 16.25
N ILE A 226 1.95 3.81 16.44
CA ILE A 226 1.10 3.13 15.45
C ILE A 226 0.95 3.97 14.17
N ALA A 227 0.98 5.30 14.26
CA ALA A 227 1.06 6.15 13.08
C ALA A 227 2.39 5.94 12.33
N VAL A 228 3.53 5.86 13.02
CA VAL A 228 4.82 5.52 12.39
C VAL A 228 4.81 4.10 11.81
N SER A 229 4.13 3.16 12.46
CA SER A 229 3.91 1.80 11.94
C SER A 229 3.13 1.84 10.62
N GLY A 230 2.01 2.56 10.55
CA GLY A 230 1.25 2.74 9.31
C GLY A 230 2.05 3.44 8.21
N LEU A 231 2.79 4.49 8.58
CA LEU A 231 3.68 5.24 7.66
C LEU A 231 4.73 4.33 7.06
N THR A 232 5.42 3.56 7.90
CA THR A 232 6.48 2.66 7.43
C THR A 232 5.92 1.49 6.63
N ALA A 233 4.76 0.95 6.99
CA ALA A 233 4.09 -0.11 6.25
C ALA A 233 3.75 0.31 4.82
N LEU A 234 3.04 1.43 4.64
CA LEU A 234 2.63 1.89 3.32
C LEU A 234 3.80 2.52 2.54
N GLY A 235 4.73 3.19 3.22
CA GLY A 235 5.97 3.66 2.60
C GLY A 235 6.81 2.51 2.02
N ALA A 236 6.95 1.42 2.78
CA ALA A 236 7.59 0.20 2.30
C ALA A 236 6.81 -0.45 1.15
N GLN A 237 5.48 -0.51 1.23
CA GLN A 237 4.67 -1.05 0.15
C GLN A 237 4.89 -0.27 -1.15
N VAL A 238 4.99 1.07 -1.11
CA VAL A 238 5.32 1.88 -2.29
C VAL A 238 6.70 1.54 -2.85
N VAL A 239 7.73 1.49 -1.99
CA VAL A 239 9.10 1.18 -2.44
C VAL A 239 9.19 -0.24 -3.01
N TRP A 240 8.66 -1.23 -2.30
CA TRP A 240 8.74 -2.62 -2.72
C TRP A 240 7.86 -2.92 -3.92
N THR A 241 6.71 -2.26 -4.08
CA THR A 241 5.92 -2.38 -5.31
C THR A 241 6.74 -1.92 -6.52
N ARG A 242 7.48 -0.81 -6.39
CA ARG A 242 8.36 -0.32 -7.45
C ARG A 242 9.49 -1.30 -7.76
N LEU A 243 10.24 -1.74 -6.75
CA LEU A 243 11.39 -2.64 -6.93
C LEU A 243 10.97 -4.03 -7.43
N MET A 244 9.91 -4.60 -6.87
CA MET A 244 9.39 -5.91 -7.29
C MET A 244 8.75 -5.84 -8.68
N SER A 245 8.19 -4.71 -9.09
CA SER A 245 7.70 -4.53 -10.47
C SER A 245 8.83 -4.56 -11.49
N LEU A 246 10.05 -4.14 -11.12
CA LEU A 246 11.22 -4.32 -11.99
C LEU A 246 11.54 -5.82 -12.15
N MET A 247 11.51 -6.58 -11.06
CA MET A 247 11.87 -8.01 -11.06
C MET A 247 10.82 -8.94 -11.66
N LEU A 248 9.54 -8.73 -11.34
CA LEU A 248 8.41 -9.59 -11.73
C LEU A 248 7.70 -9.11 -13.01
N GLY A 249 7.99 -7.87 -13.42
CA GLY A 249 7.33 -7.15 -14.51
C GLY A 249 6.19 -6.25 -14.01
N ALA A 250 6.03 -5.09 -14.64
CA ALA A 250 4.99 -4.10 -14.31
C ALA A 250 3.61 -4.51 -14.87
N THR A 251 2.93 -5.44 -14.21
CA THR A 251 1.60 -5.94 -14.59
C THR A 251 0.60 -5.81 -13.44
N VAL A 252 -0.69 -5.85 -13.77
CA VAL A 252 -1.78 -5.88 -12.77
C VAL A 252 -1.67 -7.12 -11.87
N TYR A 253 -1.21 -8.25 -12.43
CA TYR A 253 -0.97 -9.48 -11.68
C TYR A 253 0.12 -9.32 -10.63
N THR A 254 1.24 -8.67 -10.97
CA THR A 254 2.34 -8.38 -10.04
C THR A 254 1.86 -7.54 -8.86
N PHE A 255 1.12 -6.46 -9.13
CA PHE A 255 0.53 -5.64 -8.07
C PHE A 255 -0.40 -6.46 -7.17
N THR A 256 -1.24 -7.30 -7.77
CA THR A 256 -2.19 -8.18 -7.05
C THR A 256 -1.45 -9.17 -6.14
N ILE A 257 -0.35 -9.77 -6.61
CA ILE A 257 0.48 -10.69 -5.82
C ILE A 257 1.11 -9.96 -4.63
N ILE A 258 1.71 -8.79 -4.86
CA ILE A 258 2.34 -7.99 -3.80
C ILE A 258 1.32 -7.61 -2.73
N LEU A 259 0.14 -7.11 -3.14
CA LEU A 259 -0.93 -6.76 -2.22
C LEU A 259 -1.45 -7.99 -1.45
N ALA A 260 -1.68 -9.12 -2.13
CA ALA A 260 -2.14 -10.34 -1.50
C ALA A 260 -1.14 -10.88 -0.45
N VAL A 261 0.15 -10.90 -0.76
CA VAL A 261 1.19 -11.32 0.19
C VAL A 261 1.29 -10.33 1.36
N PHE A 262 1.22 -9.03 1.08
CA PHE A 262 1.27 -7.99 2.12
C PHE A 262 0.11 -8.13 3.11
N LEU A 263 -1.12 -8.25 2.60
CA LEU A 263 -2.33 -8.46 3.41
C LEU A 263 -2.28 -9.81 4.15
N THR A 264 -1.77 -10.86 3.53
CA THR A 264 -1.57 -12.16 4.21
C THR A 264 -0.63 -12.02 5.40
N GLY A 265 0.48 -11.31 5.23
CA GLY A 265 1.40 -10.99 6.32
C GLY A 265 0.71 -10.21 7.44
N LEU A 266 -0.08 -9.19 7.12
CA LEU A 266 -0.86 -8.44 8.11
C LEU A 266 -1.84 -9.35 8.87
N ALA A 267 -2.53 -10.26 8.19
CA ALA A 267 -3.48 -11.19 8.80
C ALA A 267 -2.79 -12.19 9.75
N VAL A 268 -1.69 -12.80 9.30
CA VAL A 268 -0.87 -13.71 10.12
C VAL A 268 -0.30 -12.97 11.32
N GLY A 269 0.27 -11.78 11.09
CA GLY A 269 0.77 -10.90 12.14
C GLY A 269 -0.28 -10.54 13.18
N SER A 270 -1.48 -10.14 12.74
CA SER A 270 -2.58 -9.82 13.66
C SER A 270 -2.98 -11.02 14.50
N SER A 271 -2.97 -12.22 13.94
CA SER A 271 -3.23 -13.46 14.69
C SER A 271 -2.18 -13.71 15.76
N ILE A 272 -0.91 -13.62 15.40
CA ILE A 272 0.23 -13.80 16.29
C ILE A 272 0.20 -12.75 17.41
N GLY A 273 0.01 -11.49 17.06
CA GLY A 273 -0.13 -10.39 18.02
C GLY A 273 -1.31 -10.59 18.97
N SER A 274 -2.48 -11.00 18.44
CA SER A 274 -3.68 -11.29 19.25
C SER A 274 -3.48 -12.46 20.21
N TYR A 275 -2.75 -13.49 19.80
CA TYR A 275 -2.36 -14.60 20.66
C TYR A 275 -1.43 -14.13 21.78
N PHE A 276 -0.40 -13.35 21.47
CA PHE A 276 0.51 -12.82 22.49
C PHE A 276 -0.16 -11.85 23.45
N VAL A 277 -1.11 -11.02 23.00
CA VAL A 277 -1.93 -10.18 23.89
C VAL A 277 -2.73 -11.02 24.88
N ARG A 278 -3.16 -12.22 24.48
CA ARG A 278 -3.92 -13.14 25.34
C ARG A 278 -3.04 -13.82 26.40
N VAL A 279 -1.82 -14.21 26.03
CA VAL A 279 -0.94 -15.04 26.88
C VAL A 279 0.07 -14.21 27.67
N ASN A 280 0.44 -13.02 27.19
CA ASN A 280 1.47 -12.19 27.79
C ASN A 280 0.87 -10.95 28.50
N SER A 281 1.43 -10.58 29.64
CA SER A 281 0.96 -9.43 30.43
C SER A 281 1.59 -8.10 30.01
N ARG A 282 2.55 -8.10 29.07
CA ARG A 282 3.33 -6.90 28.69
C ARG A 282 3.21 -6.54 27.19
N PRO A 283 2.01 -6.17 26.71
CA PRO A 283 1.79 -5.86 25.29
C PRO A 283 2.65 -4.68 24.79
N ALA A 284 2.91 -3.69 25.64
CA ALA A 284 3.76 -2.53 25.33
C ALA A 284 5.19 -2.91 24.95
N LEU A 285 5.82 -3.84 25.66
CA LEU A 285 7.17 -4.30 25.33
C LEU A 285 7.17 -5.07 24.02
N LEU A 286 6.20 -5.96 23.82
CA LEU A 286 6.06 -6.71 22.57
C LEU A 286 5.83 -5.76 21.38
N PHE A 287 5.07 -4.69 21.57
CA PHE A 287 4.89 -3.65 20.56
C PHE A 287 6.22 -2.98 20.21
N GLY A 288 6.99 -2.56 21.22
CA GLY A 288 8.31 -1.96 21.04
C GLY A 288 9.31 -2.89 20.33
N TRP A 289 9.36 -4.16 20.70
CA TRP A 289 10.19 -5.16 20.02
C TRP A 289 9.73 -5.44 18.60
N SER A 290 8.42 -5.47 18.35
CA SER A 290 7.87 -5.62 16.99
C SER A 290 8.29 -4.45 16.09
N GLN A 291 8.25 -3.23 16.61
CA GLN A 291 8.70 -2.03 15.91
C GLN A 291 10.22 -1.99 15.70
N LEU A 292 11.00 -2.42 16.68
CA LEU A 292 12.45 -2.51 16.54
C LEU A 292 12.86 -3.61 15.55
N ALA A 293 12.16 -4.75 15.54
CA ALA A 293 12.41 -5.84 14.60
C ALA A 293 12.13 -5.42 13.14
N LEU A 294 11.20 -4.49 12.91
CA LEU A 294 10.97 -3.91 11.57
C LEU A 294 12.23 -3.20 11.03
N ALA A 295 13.04 -2.60 11.90
CA ALA A 295 14.32 -2.00 11.50
C ALA A 295 15.32 -3.04 10.97
N GLY A 296 15.19 -4.32 11.34
CA GLY A 296 15.96 -5.42 10.72
C GLY A 296 15.26 -6.02 9.49
N ALA A 297 13.94 -6.12 9.53
CA ALA A 297 13.16 -6.74 8.45
C ALA A 297 13.17 -5.93 7.15
N VAL A 298 13.18 -4.59 7.23
CA VAL A 298 13.20 -3.72 6.05
C VAL A 298 14.52 -3.84 5.25
N PRO A 299 15.72 -3.73 5.86
CA PRO A 299 16.98 -4.00 5.16
C PRO A 299 17.09 -5.43 4.63
N LEU A 300 16.56 -6.42 5.37
CA LEU A 300 16.53 -7.81 4.91
C LEU A 300 15.70 -7.95 3.63
N ALA A 301 14.53 -7.30 3.56
CA ALA A 301 13.72 -7.26 2.34
C ALA A 301 14.47 -6.54 1.22
N ALA A 302 15.14 -5.41 1.50
CA ALA A 302 15.96 -4.68 0.53
C ALA A 302 17.07 -5.58 -0.07
N PHE A 303 17.78 -6.32 0.78
CA PHE A 303 18.81 -7.26 0.38
C PHE A 303 18.23 -8.42 -0.44
N ALA A 304 17.11 -9.00 0.00
CA ALA A 304 16.44 -10.08 -0.72
C ALA A 304 16.03 -9.63 -2.14
N ILE A 305 15.37 -8.48 -2.27
CA ILE A 305 14.86 -7.95 -3.54
C ILE A 305 16.00 -7.55 -4.48
N SER A 306 17.08 -6.96 -3.98
CA SER A 306 18.15 -6.44 -4.84
C SER A 306 19.24 -7.47 -5.15
N GLN A 307 19.58 -8.36 -4.21
CA GLN A 307 20.81 -9.16 -4.26
C GLN A 307 20.58 -10.68 -4.30
N ILE A 308 19.42 -11.18 -3.89
CA ILE A 308 19.15 -12.63 -3.83
C ILE A 308 18.14 -13.05 -4.90
N LEU A 309 16.92 -12.53 -4.82
CA LEU A 309 15.77 -13.00 -5.60
C LEU A 309 15.91 -12.81 -7.12
N PRO A 310 16.52 -11.72 -7.64
CA PRO A 310 16.71 -11.55 -9.08
C PRO A 310 17.60 -12.65 -9.70
N PHE A 311 18.49 -13.24 -8.89
CA PHE A 311 19.47 -14.24 -9.33
C PHE A 311 19.02 -15.68 -9.04
N TRP A 312 17.84 -15.88 -8.48
CA TRP A 312 17.24 -17.21 -8.41
C TRP A 312 17.05 -17.73 -9.83
N ILE A 313 17.82 -18.74 -10.22
CA ILE A 313 17.74 -19.34 -11.55
C ILE A 313 16.34 -19.91 -11.72
N LEU A 314 15.56 -19.30 -12.61
CA LEU A 314 14.30 -19.86 -13.06
C LEU A 314 14.55 -20.56 -14.39
N ASP A 315 14.03 -21.78 -14.51
CA ASP A 315 13.98 -22.46 -15.79
C ASP A 315 13.17 -21.62 -16.78
N PRO A 316 13.75 -21.17 -17.91
CA PRO A 316 13.04 -20.39 -18.92
C PRO A 316 11.77 -21.07 -19.44
N ILE A 317 11.70 -22.40 -19.39
CA ILE A 317 10.52 -23.18 -19.79
C ILE A 317 9.39 -22.99 -18.78
N SER A 318 9.71 -23.01 -17.47
CA SER A 318 8.74 -22.79 -16.39
C SER A 318 8.19 -21.36 -16.38
N LEU A 319 8.94 -20.39 -16.89
CA LEU A 319 8.48 -19.00 -17.04
C LEU A 319 7.48 -18.79 -18.18
N GLN A 320 7.37 -19.73 -19.12
CA GLN A 320 6.37 -19.69 -20.19
C GLN A 320 5.00 -20.23 -19.73
N ASP A 321 4.99 -21.10 -18.72
CA ASP A 321 3.74 -21.55 -18.10
C ASP A 321 3.19 -20.50 -17.13
N PRO A 322 1.96 -19.97 -17.35
CA PRO A 322 1.39 -18.94 -16.48
C PRO A 322 1.24 -19.38 -15.03
N GLY A 323 0.94 -20.65 -14.77
CA GLY A 323 0.72 -21.19 -13.43
C GLY A 323 2.01 -21.30 -12.63
N ALA A 324 3.06 -21.85 -13.24
CA ALA A 324 4.40 -21.93 -12.66
C ALA A 324 4.98 -20.53 -12.42
N LYS A 325 4.85 -19.61 -13.39
CA LYS A 325 5.25 -18.20 -13.21
C LYS A 325 4.55 -17.57 -11.99
N PHE A 326 3.22 -17.73 -11.88
CA PHE A 326 2.48 -17.23 -10.72
C PHE A 326 3.01 -17.80 -9.41
N GLY A 327 3.25 -19.12 -9.34
CA GLY A 327 3.81 -19.77 -8.16
C GLY A 327 5.20 -19.22 -7.77
N HIS A 328 6.08 -19.02 -8.76
CA HIS A 328 7.40 -18.44 -8.52
C HIS A 328 7.33 -16.98 -8.05
N ASP A 329 6.50 -16.16 -8.68
CA ASP A 329 6.29 -14.76 -8.31
C ASP A 329 5.74 -14.65 -6.88
N LEU A 330 4.81 -15.55 -6.51
CA LEU A 330 4.24 -15.63 -5.17
C LEU A 330 5.29 -16.02 -4.12
N ILE A 331 6.12 -17.03 -4.40
CA ILE A 331 7.17 -17.48 -3.46
C ILE A 331 8.23 -16.39 -3.28
N ARG A 332 8.71 -15.78 -4.36
CA ARG A 332 9.71 -14.69 -4.29
C ARG A 332 9.18 -13.50 -3.51
N THR A 333 7.94 -13.10 -3.78
CA THR A 333 7.29 -12.01 -3.04
C THR A 333 7.12 -12.36 -1.58
N GLY A 334 6.62 -13.57 -1.29
CA GLY A 334 6.49 -14.09 0.08
C GLY A 334 7.80 -14.04 0.85
N ALA A 335 8.87 -14.57 0.26
CA ALA A 335 10.19 -14.61 0.87
C ALA A 335 10.76 -13.21 1.18
N ALA A 336 10.50 -12.22 0.32
CA ALA A 336 10.96 -10.86 0.53
C ALA A 336 10.21 -10.12 1.64
N ILE A 337 8.86 -10.08 1.59
CA ILE A 337 8.10 -9.08 2.34
C ILE A 337 7.31 -9.65 3.54
N LEU A 338 7.12 -10.97 3.63
CA LEU A 338 6.38 -11.57 4.76
C LEU A 338 6.97 -11.26 6.14
N PRO A 339 8.30 -11.29 6.36
CA PRO A 339 8.86 -11.01 7.68
C PRO A 339 8.44 -9.64 8.23
N ALA A 340 8.53 -8.59 7.40
CA ALA A 340 8.14 -7.25 7.81
C ALA A 340 6.62 -7.09 7.95
N THR A 341 5.85 -7.64 7.01
CA THR A 341 4.38 -7.51 7.01
C THR A 341 3.73 -8.25 8.18
N ILE A 342 4.30 -9.36 8.64
CA ILE A 342 3.88 -10.03 9.88
C ILE A 342 4.10 -9.11 11.10
N LEU A 343 5.21 -8.39 11.17
CA LEU A 343 5.49 -7.46 12.27
C LEU A 343 4.56 -6.24 12.26
N TRP A 344 4.24 -5.68 11.09
CA TRP A 344 3.20 -4.65 10.97
C TRP A 344 1.81 -5.18 11.34
N GLY A 345 1.48 -6.41 10.95
CA GLY A 345 0.23 -7.07 11.33
C GLY A 345 0.09 -7.24 12.84
N ALA A 346 1.17 -7.65 13.52
CA ALA A 346 1.20 -7.80 14.98
C ALA A 346 1.09 -6.46 15.71
N SER A 347 1.54 -5.37 15.10
CA SER A 347 1.56 -4.04 15.71
C SER A 347 0.17 -3.52 16.07
N PHE A 348 -0.88 -3.83 15.30
CA PHE A 348 -2.24 -3.37 15.58
C PHE A 348 -2.83 -3.90 16.90
N PRO A 349 -2.95 -5.24 17.13
CA PRO A 349 -3.47 -5.75 18.39
C PRO A 349 -2.55 -5.42 19.58
N LEU A 350 -1.24 -5.35 19.38
CA LEU A 350 -0.28 -4.96 20.41
C LEU A 350 -0.44 -3.48 20.84
N ALA A 351 -0.61 -2.57 19.88
CA ALA A 351 -0.89 -1.16 20.15
C ALA A 351 -2.24 -0.99 20.84
N LEU A 352 -3.27 -1.69 20.37
CA LEU A 352 -4.60 -1.68 20.98
C LEU A 352 -4.53 -2.10 22.45
N ALA A 353 -3.83 -3.20 22.75
CA ALA A 353 -3.62 -3.68 24.11
C ALA A 353 -2.73 -2.77 24.97
N SER A 354 -1.86 -1.96 24.36
CA SER A 354 -0.97 -1.04 25.07
C SER A 354 -1.62 0.30 25.42
N ALA A 355 -2.68 0.69 24.69
CA ALA A 355 -3.46 1.90 24.94
C ALA A 355 -4.78 1.66 25.68
N ALA A 356 -5.18 0.39 25.87
CA ALA A 356 -6.46 0.05 26.49
C ALA A 356 -6.47 0.29 27.99
N GLU A 357 -7.39 1.15 28.43
CA GLU A 357 -7.76 1.30 29.84
C GLU A 357 -9.09 0.57 30.13
N HIS A 358 -9.30 0.12 31.36
CA HIS A 358 -10.51 -0.63 31.74
C HIS A 358 -11.81 0.19 31.61
N THR A 359 -11.69 1.51 31.60
CA THR A 359 -12.78 2.48 31.49
C THR A 359 -13.04 2.95 30.06
N ASP A 360 -12.18 2.58 29.10
CA ASP A 360 -12.31 3.05 27.73
C ASP A 360 -13.51 2.39 27.02
N GLU A 361 -14.21 3.19 26.22
CA GLU A 361 -15.18 2.68 25.27
C GLU A 361 -14.44 1.92 24.14
N PRO A 362 -14.69 0.61 23.92
CA PRO A 362 -13.95 -0.21 22.97
C PRO A 362 -13.95 0.35 21.53
N GLY A 363 -15.11 0.85 21.09
CA GLY A 363 -15.26 1.45 19.76
C GLY A 363 -14.40 2.70 19.58
N ARG A 364 -14.28 3.52 20.64
CA ARG A 364 -13.50 4.76 20.59
C ARG A 364 -12.00 4.50 20.59
N LEU A 365 -11.56 3.55 21.42
CA LEU A 365 -10.16 3.14 21.46
C LEU A 365 -9.71 2.55 20.11
N VAL A 366 -10.47 1.58 19.59
CA VAL A 366 -10.19 0.95 18.31
C VAL A 366 -10.23 1.96 17.16
N GLY A 367 -11.24 2.83 17.13
CA GLY A 367 -11.34 3.89 16.12
C GLY A 367 -10.16 4.86 16.15
N SER A 368 -9.67 5.23 17.35
CA SER A 368 -8.52 6.12 17.47
C SER A 368 -7.21 5.47 17.03
N ILE A 369 -6.97 4.21 17.40
CA ILE A 369 -5.79 3.44 16.97
C ILE A 369 -5.78 3.24 15.46
N TYR A 370 -6.93 2.83 14.89
CA TYR A 370 -7.06 2.62 13.45
C TYR A 370 -6.93 3.95 12.68
N ALA A 371 -7.53 5.04 13.16
CA ALA A 371 -7.35 6.36 12.58
C ALA A 371 -5.89 6.83 12.60
N SER A 372 -5.18 6.69 13.72
CA SER A 372 -3.75 7.04 13.80
C SER A 372 -2.89 6.21 12.83
N ASN A 373 -3.15 4.90 12.73
CA ASN A 373 -2.48 4.03 11.77
C ASN A 373 -2.73 4.47 10.33
N THR A 374 -3.99 4.72 9.97
CA THR A 374 -4.40 5.13 8.63
C THR A 374 -3.87 6.51 8.25
N LEU A 375 -3.82 7.45 9.19
CA LEU A 375 -3.21 8.76 8.97
C LEU A 375 -1.71 8.62 8.66
N GLY A 376 -1.00 7.82 9.45
CA GLY A 376 0.40 7.48 9.19
C GLY A 376 0.58 6.85 7.81
N ALA A 377 -0.26 5.88 7.46
CA ALA A 377 -0.28 5.20 6.17
C ALA A 377 -0.46 6.15 4.98
N ILE A 378 -1.38 7.13 5.07
CA ILE A 378 -1.56 8.18 4.05
C ILE A 378 -0.27 8.99 3.89
N VAL A 379 0.29 9.47 4.99
CA VAL A 379 1.54 10.26 4.98
C VAL A 379 2.68 9.43 4.38
N GLY A 380 2.81 8.17 4.76
CA GLY A 380 3.82 7.26 4.24
C GLY A 380 3.68 7.04 2.74
N ALA A 381 2.50 6.66 2.27
CA ALA A 381 2.28 6.41 0.84
C ALA A 381 2.59 7.66 -0.01
N LEU A 382 2.15 8.84 0.43
CA LEU A 382 2.36 10.11 -0.30
C LEU A 382 3.80 10.59 -0.24
N ALA A 383 4.41 10.62 0.96
CA ALA A 383 5.77 11.09 1.14
C ALA A 383 6.75 10.22 0.35
N PHE A 384 6.58 8.89 0.40
CA PHE A 384 7.47 7.97 -0.31
C PHE A 384 7.27 8.01 -1.82
N SER A 385 6.03 8.07 -2.31
CA SER A 385 5.78 8.08 -3.77
C SER A 385 6.11 9.41 -4.45
N LEU A 386 5.86 10.55 -3.79
CA LEU A 386 5.96 11.87 -4.44
C LEU A 386 7.21 12.67 -4.08
N VAL A 387 7.85 12.38 -2.94
CA VAL A 387 8.95 13.20 -2.41
C VAL A 387 10.22 12.39 -2.20
N ILE A 388 10.19 11.36 -1.35
CA ILE A 388 11.39 10.65 -0.90
C ILE A 388 12.01 9.85 -2.04
N ILE A 389 11.26 9.00 -2.76
CA ILE A 389 11.83 8.21 -3.86
C ILE A 389 12.35 9.12 -4.99
N PRO A 390 11.59 10.11 -5.50
CA PRO A 390 12.07 10.92 -6.64
C PRO A 390 13.28 11.81 -6.32
N TRP A 391 13.52 12.15 -5.04
CA TRP A 391 14.63 13.00 -4.62
C TRP A 391 15.83 12.22 -4.08
N LEU A 392 15.58 11.16 -3.32
CA LEU A 392 16.60 10.43 -2.60
C LEU A 392 16.86 9.05 -3.18
N GLY A 393 15.97 8.51 -4.03
CA GLY A 393 16.08 7.14 -4.53
C GLY A 393 15.52 6.08 -3.57
N THR A 394 15.46 4.84 -4.04
CA THR A 394 14.84 3.73 -3.30
C THR A 394 15.68 3.18 -2.16
N GLN A 395 17.01 3.33 -2.19
CA GLN A 395 17.89 2.91 -1.10
C GLN A 395 17.70 3.80 0.12
N GLN A 396 17.82 5.12 -0.04
CA GLN A 396 17.67 6.11 1.03
C GLN A 396 16.24 6.11 1.58
N ALA A 397 15.24 5.84 0.73
CA ALA A 397 13.88 5.59 1.18
C ALA A 397 13.82 4.44 2.20
N GLN A 398 14.44 3.30 1.90
CA GLN A 398 14.47 2.15 2.82
C GLN A 398 15.28 2.44 4.09
N GLN A 399 16.35 3.23 4.00
CA GLN A 399 17.07 3.72 5.18
C GLN A 399 16.18 4.58 6.08
N ALA A 400 15.38 5.49 5.49
CA ALA A 400 14.42 6.30 6.24
C ALA A 400 13.35 5.43 6.91
N LEU A 401 12.83 4.41 6.23
CA LEU A 401 11.87 3.44 6.82
C LEU A 401 12.48 2.72 8.03
N THR A 402 13.72 2.23 7.89
CA THR A 402 14.47 1.57 8.97
C THR A 402 14.67 2.49 10.18
N LEU A 403 15.06 3.74 9.94
CA LEU A 403 15.24 4.75 11.00
C LEU A 403 13.93 5.03 11.73
N LEU A 404 12.84 5.27 10.99
CA LEU A 404 11.54 5.60 11.57
C LEU A 404 10.99 4.44 12.42
N ALA A 405 11.07 3.20 11.91
CA ALA A 405 10.69 2.00 12.67
C ALA A 405 11.55 1.83 13.93
N GLY A 406 12.86 2.02 13.81
CA GLY A 406 13.81 1.95 14.91
C GLY A 406 13.52 2.98 16.01
N ILE A 407 13.31 4.24 15.65
CA ILE A 407 12.96 5.33 16.58
C ILE A 407 11.64 5.02 17.29
N SER A 408 10.62 4.55 16.56
CA SER A 408 9.34 4.12 17.13
C SER A 408 9.52 3.02 18.19
N GLY A 409 10.26 1.95 17.83
CA GLY A 409 10.54 0.83 18.73
C GLY A 409 11.32 1.25 19.98
N ILE A 410 12.38 2.03 19.82
CA ILE A 410 13.18 2.56 20.93
C ILE A 410 12.32 3.41 21.87
N THR A 411 11.50 4.31 21.32
CA THR A 411 10.64 5.19 22.12
C THR A 411 9.66 4.40 22.98
N ILE A 412 9.01 3.38 22.40
CA ILE A 412 8.11 2.49 23.14
C ILE A 412 8.87 1.68 24.19
N LEU A 413 10.03 1.11 23.85
CA LEU A 413 10.82 0.29 24.77
C LEU A 413 11.30 1.10 25.97
N ILE A 414 11.77 2.34 25.78
CA ILE A 414 12.14 3.24 26.90
C ILE A 414 10.91 3.57 27.75
N ALA A 415 9.80 3.97 27.12
CA ALA A 415 8.59 4.35 27.83
C ALA A 415 7.99 3.18 28.63
N ALA A 416 8.03 1.97 28.09
CA ALA A 416 7.55 0.77 28.77
C ALA A 416 8.52 0.30 29.87
N SER A 417 9.83 0.43 29.64
CA SER A 417 10.88 0.05 30.60
C SER A 417 10.92 0.95 31.83
N SER A 418 10.74 2.26 31.65
CA SER A 418 10.72 3.23 32.77
C SER A 418 9.58 2.97 33.76
N ARG A 419 8.48 2.37 33.30
CA ARG A 419 7.31 2.01 34.13
C ARG A 419 7.47 0.70 34.90
N LEU A 420 8.47 -0.12 34.60
CA LEU A 420 8.70 -1.40 35.27
C LEU A 420 9.38 -1.29 36.65
N GLY A 421 9.78 -0.08 37.08
CA GLY A 421 10.21 0.24 38.45
C GLY A 421 11.44 -0.50 38.99
N ARG A 422 12.09 -1.36 38.18
CA ARG A 422 13.11 -2.31 38.62
C ARG A 422 14.27 -2.51 37.64
N ILE A 423 14.41 -1.63 36.66
CA ILE A 423 15.52 -1.66 35.71
C ILE A 423 16.60 -0.72 36.25
N SER A 424 17.79 -1.27 36.55
CA SER A 424 18.95 -0.47 36.94
C SER A 424 19.31 0.51 35.81
N TYR A 425 19.77 1.71 36.13
CA TYR A 425 20.14 2.72 35.12
C TYR A 425 21.07 2.13 34.04
N TYR A 426 22.00 1.25 34.44
CA TYR A 426 22.93 0.55 33.54
C TYR A 426 22.25 -0.39 32.54
N SER A 427 21.13 -1.04 32.91
CA SER A 427 20.40 -1.93 31.99
C SER A 427 19.52 -1.15 31.02
N ALA A 428 18.94 -0.03 31.47
CA ALA A 428 18.20 0.88 30.59
C ALA A 428 19.12 1.53 29.55
N THR A 429 20.31 1.99 29.94
CA THR A 429 21.30 2.55 29.02
C THR A 429 21.87 1.49 28.08
N ALA A 430 22.14 0.27 28.56
CA ALA A 430 22.58 -0.83 27.70
C ALA A 430 21.55 -1.20 26.62
N ILE A 431 20.26 -1.26 26.97
CA ILE A 431 19.17 -1.51 26.00
C ILE A 431 19.08 -0.38 24.98
N LEU A 432 19.21 0.87 25.42
CA LEU A 432 19.19 2.03 24.52
C LEU A 432 20.37 1.99 23.55
N VAL A 433 21.60 1.83 24.06
CA VAL A 433 22.81 1.80 23.25
C VAL A 433 22.77 0.62 22.27
N SER A 434 22.34 -0.56 22.71
CA SER A 434 22.23 -1.73 21.82
C SER A 434 21.17 -1.52 20.74
N SER A 435 20.02 -0.94 21.07
CA SER A 435 18.95 -0.66 20.11
C SER A 435 19.38 0.40 19.09
N VAL A 436 20.04 1.48 19.53
CA VAL A 436 20.57 2.53 18.63
C VAL A 436 21.67 1.97 17.74
N SER A 437 22.60 1.18 18.30
CA SER A 437 23.68 0.55 17.53
C SER A 437 23.13 -0.44 16.51
N PHE A 438 22.10 -1.20 16.88
CA PHE A 438 21.39 -2.09 15.97
C PHE A 438 20.75 -1.33 14.82
N VAL A 439 19.99 -0.26 15.10
CA VAL A 439 19.35 0.55 14.05
C VAL A 439 20.40 1.21 13.14
N ALA A 440 21.48 1.76 13.71
CA ALA A 440 22.56 2.37 12.95
C ALA A 440 23.24 1.35 12.01
N LEU A 441 23.51 0.14 12.49
CA LEU A 441 24.04 -0.95 11.67
C LEU A 441 23.03 -1.37 10.59
N MET A 442 21.75 -1.51 10.92
CA MET A 442 20.73 -1.90 9.96
C MET A 442 20.56 -0.88 8.83
N VAL A 443 20.73 0.41 9.12
CA VAL A 443 20.70 1.48 8.10
C VAL A 443 21.85 1.37 7.12
N THR A 444 23.07 1.04 7.59
CA THR A 444 24.23 0.87 6.71
C THR A 444 24.15 -0.41 5.87
N LEU A 445 23.42 -1.42 6.35
CA LEU A 445 23.19 -2.67 5.64
C LEU A 445 22.07 -2.60 4.59
N VAL A 446 21.34 -1.48 4.47
CA VAL A 446 20.35 -1.29 3.40
C VAL A 446 21.06 -1.31 2.05
N SER A 447 20.83 -2.39 1.30
CA SER A 447 21.48 -2.62 0.02
C SER A 447 21.05 -1.59 -1.03
N PRO A 448 21.98 -1.07 -1.85
CA PRO A 448 21.61 -0.26 -3.00
C PRO A 448 20.79 -1.10 -3.98
N THR A 449 19.93 -0.42 -4.74
CA THR A 449 19.21 -1.06 -5.83
C THR A 449 20.20 -1.40 -6.95
N GLU A 450 20.20 -2.66 -7.36
CA GLU A 450 21.12 -3.17 -8.37
C GLU A 450 20.87 -2.49 -9.73
N SER A 451 21.87 -1.81 -10.30
CA SER A 451 21.75 -1.12 -11.60
C SER A 451 21.30 -2.05 -12.72
N ARG A 452 21.72 -3.32 -12.67
CA ARG A 452 21.28 -4.35 -13.62
C ARG A 452 19.79 -4.63 -13.53
N LEU A 453 19.20 -4.59 -12.33
CA LEU A 453 17.77 -4.74 -12.13
C LEU A 453 17.01 -3.51 -12.67
N ILE A 454 17.55 -2.30 -12.50
CA ILE A 454 16.97 -1.07 -13.07
C ILE A 454 16.99 -1.08 -14.60
N GLY A 455 18.08 -1.57 -15.21
CA GLY A 455 18.22 -1.66 -16.66
C GLY A 455 17.37 -2.77 -17.28
N PHE A 456 17.57 -4.01 -16.82
CA PHE A 456 17.05 -5.20 -17.49
C PHE A 456 15.84 -5.83 -16.81
N GLY A 457 15.49 -5.42 -15.59
CA GLY A 457 14.29 -5.86 -14.89
C GLY A 457 14.11 -7.38 -14.87
N HIS A 458 12.93 -7.84 -15.29
CA HIS A 458 12.58 -9.26 -15.35
C HIS A 458 13.35 -10.04 -16.43
N GLU A 459 14.02 -9.34 -17.36
CA GLU A 459 14.88 -9.94 -18.38
C GLU A 459 16.35 -10.01 -17.96
N LEU A 460 16.67 -9.68 -16.70
CA LEU A 460 18.03 -9.70 -16.18
C LEU A 460 18.79 -11.00 -16.50
N TYR A 461 18.10 -12.15 -16.45
CA TYR A 461 18.69 -13.45 -16.75
C TYR A 461 19.23 -13.57 -18.19
N LYS A 462 18.66 -12.82 -19.15
CA LYS A 462 19.10 -12.78 -20.55
C LYS A 462 20.32 -11.91 -20.77
N TRP A 463 20.62 -11.01 -19.84
CA TRP A 463 21.59 -9.93 -20.01
C TRP A 463 22.57 -9.85 -18.82
N ALA A 464 22.76 -10.95 -18.10
CA ALA A 464 23.46 -10.95 -16.81
C ALA A 464 24.99 -10.71 -16.89
N TRP A 465 25.57 -10.63 -18.09
CA TRP A 465 27.01 -10.51 -18.32
C TRP A 465 27.48 -9.05 -18.31
N GLU A 466 28.79 -8.83 -18.21
CA GLU A 466 29.49 -7.54 -18.01
C GLU A 466 28.87 -6.34 -18.76
N ASN A 467 27.96 -5.65 -18.08
CA ASN A 467 27.33 -4.43 -18.56
C ASN A 467 27.86 -3.25 -17.77
N ARG A 468 28.41 -2.26 -18.48
CA ARG A 468 28.77 -0.98 -17.88
C ARG A 468 27.55 -0.07 -17.91
N PHE A 469 27.13 0.44 -16.75
CA PHE A 469 26.10 1.47 -16.67
C PHE A 469 26.78 2.84 -16.69
N ASP A 470 26.51 3.62 -17.73
CA ASP A 470 27.01 4.98 -17.89
C ASP A 470 26.14 5.99 -17.11
N TYR A 471 24.85 5.68 -16.93
CA TYR A 471 23.89 6.52 -16.20
C TYR A 471 22.82 5.65 -15.53
N VAL A 472 22.43 5.97 -14.30
CA VAL A 472 21.31 5.36 -13.58
C VAL A 472 20.67 6.43 -12.70
N ASP A 473 19.37 6.60 -12.82
CA ASP A 473 18.61 7.51 -11.96
C ASP A 473 17.18 6.99 -11.72
N GLU A 474 16.57 7.43 -10.62
CA GLU A 474 15.23 7.03 -10.21
C GLU A 474 14.27 8.21 -10.25
N GLY A 475 13.41 8.23 -11.27
CA GLY A 475 12.41 9.27 -11.46
C GLY A 475 11.11 9.05 -10.69
N ARG A 476 10.13 9.93 -10.90
CA ARG A 476 8.84 9.87 -10.19
C ARG A 476 7.90 8.79 -10.71
N VAL A 477 7.97 8.49 -12.01
CA VAL A 477 7.17 7.49 -12.71
C VAL A 477 7.98 6.22 -12.95
N SER A 478 9.24 6.36 -13.37
CA SER A 478 10.10 5.22 -13.71
C SER A 478 11.56 5.48 -13.38
N SER A 479 12.30 4.41 -13.13
CA SER A 479 13.76 4.45 -13.08
C SER A 479 14.33 4.34 -14.49
N VAL A 480 15.40 5.08 -14.76
CA VAL A 480 16.02 5.23 -16.08
C VAL A 480 17.48 4.84 -15.99
N ALA A 481 17.99 4.15 -17.02
CA ALA A 481 19.40 3.82 -17.09
C ALA A 481 19.93 3.87 -18.53
N VAL A 482 21.22 4.10 -18.66
CA VAL A 482 21.98 3.94 -19.91
C VAL A 482 23.08 2.93 -19.65
N SER A 483 23.09 1.84 -20.41
CA SER A 483 24.17 0.86 -20.37
C SER A 483 24.94 0.82 -21.68
N ARG A 484 26.20 0.41 -21.61
CA ARG A 484 27.03 0.04 -22.75
C ARG A 484 27.38 -1.44 -22.64
N LEU A 485 27.04 -2.19 -23.69
CA LEU A 485 27.39 -3.60 -23.81
C LEU A 485 28.83 -3.77 -24.36
N PRO A 486 29.43 -4.96 -24.24
CA PRO A 486 30.76 -5.25 -24.79
C PRO A 486 30.89 -5.03 -26.30
N ASN A 487 29.76 -5.08 -27.02
CA ASN A 487 29.68 -4.76 -28.45
C ASN A 487 29.82 -3.25 -28.76
N GLY A 488 29.95 -2.40 -27.75
CA GLY A 488 30.13 -0.95 -27.87
C GLY A 488 28.83 -0.15 -28.02
N TYR A 489 27.69 -0.81 -28.24
CA TYR A 489 26.41 -0.14 -28.37
C TYR A 489 25.86 0.30 -27.01
N ARG A 490 25.19 1.46 -27.02
CA ARG A 490 24.45 2.00 -25.88
C ARG A 490 23.01 1.54 -25.93
N TYR A 491 22.45 1.26 -24.76
CA TYR A 491 21.06 0.89 -24.55
C TYR A 491 20.46 1.82 -23.53
N PHE A 492 19.29 2.35 -23.87
CA PHE A 492 18.49 3.21 -23.05
C PHE A 492 17.36 2.40 -22.44
N HIS A 493 17.27 2.46 -21.11
CA HIS A 493 16.39 1.63 -20.31
C HIS A 493 15.41 2.48 -19.54
N VAL A 494 14.15 2.05 -19.52
CA VAL A 494 13.10 2.69 -18.72
C VAL A 494 12.31 1.59 -18.01
N GLY A 495 12.34 1.61 -16.68
CA GLY A 495 11.57 0.68 -15.84
C GLY A 495 11.94 -0.79 -16.03
N GLY A 496 13.22 -1.12 -16.15
CA GLY A 496 13.68 -2.50 -16.33
C GLY A 496 13.49 -3.05 -17.74
N LYS A 497 13.35 -2.20 -18.75
CA LYS A 497 13.22 -2.59 -20.16
C LYS A 497 14.08 -1.72 -21.06
N ILE A 498 14.69 -2.36 -22.07
CA ILE A 498 15.32 -1.66 -23.19
C ILE A 498 14.22 -1.00 -24.02
N VAL A 499 14.28 0.32 -24.16
CA VAL A 499 13.32 1.10 -24.97
C VAL A 499 13.95 1.70 -26.22
N ALA A 500 15.28 1.80 -26.25
CA ALA A 500 16.05 2.26 -27.40
C ALA A 500 17.51 1.81 -27.28
N SER A 501 18.20 1.70 -28.41
CA SER A 501 19.61 1.41 -28.47
C SER A 501 20.26 2.06 -29.70
N SER A 502 21.60 2.15 -29.67
CA SER A 502 22.39 2.58 -30.82
C SER A 502 22.65 1.45 -31.83
N GLU A 503 22.03 0.28 -31.66
CA GLU A 503 22.17 -0.79 -32.64
C GLU A 503 21.58 -0.38 -34.00
N PRO A 504 22.18 -0.80 -35.13
CA PRO A 504 21.68 -0.43 -36.47
C PRO A 504 20.21 -0.78 -36.71
N VAL A 505 19.76 -1.92 -36.19
CA VAL A 505 18.38 -2.40 -36.36
C VAL A 505 17.39 -1.49 -35.61
N ASP A 506 17.68 -1.18 -34.35
CA ASP A 506 16.81 -0.36 -33.51
C ASP A 506 16.81 1.11 -33.97
N MET A 507 17.98 1.65 -34.33
CA MET A 507 18.11 2.96 -34.95
C MET A 507 17.28 3.09 -36.23
N ARG A 508 17.22 2.03 -37.05
CA ARG A 508 16.34 2.01 -38.23
C ARG A 508 14.88 2.12 -37.83
N LEU A 509 14.42 1.35 -36.83
CA LEU A 509 13.04 1.39 -36.35
C LEU A 509 12.66 2.77 -35.80
N GLN A 510 13.48 3.34 -34.92
CA GLN A 510 13.22 4.65 -34.31
C GLN A 510 13.17 5.79 -35.34
N ARG A 511 14.05 5.76 -36.35
CA ARG A 511 14.00 6.74 -37.46
C ARG A 511 12.75 6.54 -38.33
N MET A 512 12.34 5.30 -38.57
CA MET A 512 11.13 5.00 -39.36
C MET A 512 9.85 5.51 -38.69
N LEU A 513 9.80 5.56 -37.35
CA LEU A 513 8.69 6.19 -36.62
C LEU A 513 8.49 7.66 -36.98
N ALA A 514 9.54 8.35 -37.45
CA ALA A 514 9.43 9.71 -37.97
C ALA A 514 9.24 9.75 -39.49
N HIS A 515 10.06 8.99 -40.24
CA HIS A 515 10.06 9.06 -41.70
C HIS A 515 8.75 8.59 -42.33
N LEU A 516 8.13 7.51 -41.81
CA LEU A 516 6.88 7.00 -42.36
C LEU A 516 5.74 8.02 -42.28
N PRO A 517 5.36 8.57 -41.11
CA PRO A 517 4.29 9.57 -41.05
C PRO A 517 4.64 10.85 -41.81
N ALA A 518 5.90 11.30 -41.81
CA ALA A 518 6.30 12.51 -42.53
C ALA A 518 6.22 12.36 -44.06
N LEU A 519 6.44 11.16 -44.61
CA LEU A 519 6.32 10.88 -46.05
C LEU A 519 4.88 10.57 -46.49
N LEU A 520 4.07 9.99 -45.61
CA LEU A 520 2.67 9.65 -45.90
C LEU A 520 1.74 10.87 -45.79
N HIS A 521 2.07 11.81 -44.91
CA HIS A 521 1.30 13.03 -44.76
C HIS A 521 1.60 14.00 -45.91
N PRO A 522 0.59 14.56 -46.61
CA PRO A 522 0.82 15.41 -47.79
C PRO A 522 1.62 16.70 -47.51
N ASP A 523 1.35 17.33 -46.36
CA ASP A 523 2.05 18.55 -45.91
C ASP A 523 2.11 18.61 -44.37
N PRO A 524 3.01 17.84 -43.72
CA PRO A 524 3.06 17.79 -42.27
C PRO A 524 3.66 19.09 -41.71
N LYS A 525 2.90 19.81 -40.89
CA LYS A 525 3.32 21.07 -40.24
C LYS A 525 3.64 20.94 -38.76
N SER A 526 2.89 20.10 -38.06
CA SER A 526 3.02 19.91 -36.62
C SER A 526 3.04 18.45 -36.25
N VAL A 527 3.92 18.07 -35.33
CA VAL A 527 4.09 16.70 -34.86
C VAL A 527 3.88 16.64 -33.36
N LEU A 528 3.11 15.66 -32.90
CA LEU A 528 3.02 15.27 -31.50
C LEU A 528 3.73 13.93 -31.32
N ILE A 529 4.72 13.90 -30.43
CA ILE A 529 5.46 12.69 -30.05
C ILE A 529 5.09 12.37 -28.61
N VAL A 530 4.59 11.16 -28.36
CA VAL A 530 4.27 10.67 -27.02
C VAL A 530 5.40 9.74 -26.57
N GLY A 531 6.12 10.15 -25.53
CA GLY A 531 7.36 9.54 -25.08
C GLY A 531 8.58 10.09 -25.83
N PHE A 532 9.57 10.59 -25.09
CA PHE A 532 10.82 11.09 -25.68
C PHE A 532 11.74 9.94 -26.11
N GLY A 533 11.80 8.88 -25.31
CA GLY A 533 12.74 7.78 -25.51
C GLY A 533 14.19 8.30 -25.54
N ALA A 534 14.97 7.88 -26.55
CA ALA A 534 16.32 8.37 -26.78
C ALA A 534 16.39 9.62 -27.68
N GLY A 535 15.25 10.29 -27.96
CA GLY A 535 15.20 11.51 -28.79
C GLY A 535 15.41 11.29 -30.30
N VAL A 536 15.70 10.07 -30.76
CA VAL A 536 15.99 9.75 -32.17
C VAL A 536 14.81 10.08 -33.09
N THR A 537 13.58 9.73 -32.70
CA THR A 537 12.37 10.02 -33.47
C THR A 537 12.17 11.53 -33.63
N ALA A 538 12.31 12.29 -32.54
CA ALA A 538 12.22 13.74 -32.56
C ALA A 538 13.30 14.36 -33.45
N GLY A 539 14.55 13.94 -33.30
CA GLY A 539 15.68 14.40 -34.12
C GLY A 539 15.53 14.08 -35.61
N SER A 540 14.80 13.00 -35.94
CA SER A 540 14.53 12.62 -37.33
C SER A 540 13.50 13.54 -38.00
N PHE A 541 12.48 14.00 -37.26
CA PHE A 541 11.51 14.98 -37.78
C PHE A 541 12.13 16.35 -38.09
N VAL A 542 13.19 16.76 -37.38
CA VAL A 542 13.91 18.02 -37.64
C VAL A 542 14.49 18.10 -39.06
N ARG A 543 14.66 16.95 -39.73
CA ARG A 543 15.17 16.89 -41.11
C ARG A 543 14.15 17.29 -42.17
N TYR A 544 12.87 17.41 -41.81
CA TYR A 544 11.80 17.76 -42.73
C TYR A 544 11.50 19.26 -42.67
N PRO A 545 11.76 20.03 -43.73
CA PRO A 545 11.63 21.49 -43.71
C PRO A 545 10.17 21.97 -43.56
N GLY A 546 9.19 21.12 -43.86
CA GLY A 546 7.77 21.44 -43.67
C GLY A 546 7.32 21.42 -42.20
N ILE A 547 8.07 20.77 -41.30
CA ILE A 547 7.73 20.70 -39.88
C ILE A 547 8.09 22.03 -39.20
N GLU A 548 7.07 22.73 -38.72
CA GLU A 548 7.19 24.02 -38.02
C GLU A 548 7.17 23.84 -36.50
N ARG A 549 6.55 22.77 -35.99
CA ARG A 549 6.39 22.53 -34.56
C ARG A 549 6.48 21.04 -34.20
N ILE A 550 7.33 20.73 -33.23
CA ILE A 550 7.41 19.40 -32.60
C ILE A 550 7.03 19.54 -31.12
N VAL A 551 5.98 18.84 -30.70
CA VAL A 551 5.55 18.76 -29.30
C VAL A 551 5.90 17.38 -28.78
N ILE A 552 6.65 17.30 -27.70
CA ILE A 552 7.01 16.05 -27.04
C ILE A 552 6.28 15.99 -25.71
N CYS A 553 5.54 14.91 -25.48
CA CYS A 553 4.88 14.60 -24.23
C CYS A 553 5.64 13.48 -23.52
N GLU A 554 6.49 13.84 -22.56
CA GLU A 554 7.19 12.89 -21.70
C GLU A 554 6.63 12.98 -20.27
N ILE A 555 6.36 11.82 -19.67
CA ILE A 555 5.79 11.71 -18.32
C ILE A 555 6.86 11.63 -17.24
N GLU A 556 8.08 11.23 -17.61
CA GLU A 556 9.24 11.12 -16.73
C GLU A 556 10.35 12.10 -17.13
N SER A 557 10.59 13.13 -16.32
CA SER A 557 11.60 14.16 -16.60
C SER A 557 13.02 13.58 -16.70
N ARG A 558 13.30 12.49 -15.97
CA ARG A 558 14.61 11.81 -16.04
C ARG A 558 14.92 11.23 -17.41
N VAL A 559 13.91 10.91 -18.23
CA VAL A 559 14.11 10.40 -19.59
C VAL A 559 14.82 11.44 -20.47
N THR A 560 14.41 12.70 -20.40
CA THR A 560 15.04 13.77 -21.18
C THR A 560 16.45 14.11 -20.71
N GLU A 561 16.72 14.00 -19.40
CA GLU A 561 18.05 14.24 -18.83
C GLU A 561 19.04 13.12 -19.21
N ALA A 562 18.58 11.87 -19.20
CA ALA A 562 19.41 10.71 -19.49
C ALA A 562 19.73 10.50 -20.99
N ALA A 563 18.90 11.07 -21.87
CA ALA A 563 19.03 10.92 -23.32
C ALA A 563 19.94 11.98 -23.98
N GLY A 564 20.29 13.06 -23.26
CA GLY A 564 21.31 14.03 -23.66
C GLY A 564 22.71 13.57 -23.30
#